data_AF-A0A7X4K7P5-F1
#
_entry.id   AF-A0A7X4K7P5-F1
#
_cell.length_a   1.000
_cell.length_b   1.000
_cell.length_c   1.000
_cell.angle_alpha   90.00
_cell.angle_beta   90.00
_cell.angle_gamma   90.00
#
_symmetry.space_group_name_H-M   'P 1'
#
loop_
_entity.id
_entity.type
_entity.pdbx_description
1 polymer ?
#
loop_
_entity_poly.entity_id
_entity_poly.type
_entity_poly.pdbx_seq_one_letter_code
_entity_poly.pdbx_strand_id
1 'polypeptide(L)'
;VEAPAGAGPRAYGLRLGRPTLGAGLPGRSTLVVDPDRFASAGGLAVIRENAGLRVVSVTADRHGRMLGYSENPDLEIVIDTLDPADVAAVLSAVFE
;
A
#
# COMPACT_ATOMS: atom_id res chain seq x y z
N VAL A 1 -5.13 4.47 -16.14
CA VAL A 1 -5.88 4.72 -14.89
C VAL A 1 -5.78 6.19 -14.55
N GLU A 2 -6.91 6.86 -14.39
CA GLU A 2 -6.97 8.25 -13.95
C GLU A 2 -6.84 8.31 -12.42
N ALA A 3 -6.15 9.34 -11.90
CA ALA A 3 -6.02 9.52 -10.46
C ALA A 3 -7.34 10.05 -9.86
N PRO A 4 -7.75 9.60 -8.66
CA PRO A 4 -8.96 10.08 -8.03
C PRO A 4 -8.83 11.56 -7.64
N ALA A 5 -9.97 12.23 -7.51
CA ALA A 5 -10.03 13.61 -7.00
C ALA A 5 -9.36 13.69 -5.63
N GLY A 6 -8.34 14.55 -5.50
CA GLY A 6 -7.56 14.72 -4.26
C GLY A 6 -6.22 14.00 -4.22
N ALA A 7 -5.84 13.30 -5.30
CA ALA A 7 -4.48 12.81 -5.49
C ALA A 7 -3.48 13.97 -5.63
N GLY A 8 -2.36 13.87 -4.92
CA GLY A 8 -1.28 14.84 -4.97
C GLY A 8 -0.52 14.83 -6.30
N PRO A 9 0.30 15.87 -6.57
CA PRO A 9 1.07 15.99 -7.81
C PRO A 9 2.14 14.90 -7.97
N ARG A 10 2.52 14.22 -6.88
CA ARG A 10 3.47 13.10 -6.89
C ARG A 10 2.80 11.73 -6.95
N ALA A 11 1.48 11.67 -7.09
CA ALA A 11 0.76 10.41 -7.18
C ALA A 11 1.14 9.65 -8.46
N TYR A 12 1.17 8.31 -8.38
CA TYR A 12 1.58 7.45 -9.48
C TYR A 12 0.78 6.15 -9.53
N GLY A 13 0.75 5.54 -10.72
CA GLY A 13 0.17 4.22 -10.93
C GLY A 13 1.16 3.11 -10.58
N LEU A 14 0.73 2.10 -9.83
CA LEU A 14 1.51 0.89 -9.53
C LEU A 14 0.76 -0.35 -10.01
N ARG A 15 1.29 -1.01 -11.04
CA ARG A 15 0.75 -2.26 -11.58
C ARG A 15 1.24 -3.43 -10.75
N LEU A 16 0.31 -4.21 -10.18
CA LEU A 16 0.66 -5.48 -9.55
C LEU A 16 1.04 -6.51 -10.61
N GLY A 17 2.07 -7.31 -10.31
CA GLY A 17 2.47 -8.46 -11.12
C GLY A 17 2.07 -9.81 -10.52
N ARG A 18 1.58 -9.83 -9.28
CA ARG A 18 1.19 -11.04 -8.54
C ARG A 18 0.19 -10.73 -7.42
N PRO A 19 -0.63 -11.71 -6.99
CA PRO A 19 -1.65 -11.53 -5.95
C PRO A 19 -1.00 -11.40 -4.56
N THR A 20 -0.49 -10.21 -4.24
CA THR A 20 0.31 -9.94 -3.02
C THR A 20 -0.51 -10.09 -1.74
N LEU A 21 -1.81 -9.80 -1.79
CA LEU A 21 -2.77 -9.95 -0.67
C LEU A 21 -3.81 -11.05 -0.96
N GLY A 22 -3.39 -12.10 -1.68
CA GLY A 22 -4.24 -13.23 -2.03
C GLY A 22 -5.51 -12.83 -2.76
N ALA A 23 -6.65 -13.36 -2.31
CA ALA A 23 -7.95 -13.09 -2.90
C ALA A 23 -8.44 -11.65 -2.69
N GLY A 24 -7.90 -10.93 -1.70
CA GLY A 24 -8.27 -9.55 -1.40
C GLY A 24 -7.75 -8.52 -2.39
N LEU A 25 -6.74 -8.87 -3.20
CA LEU A 25 -6.16 -7.97 -4.20
C LEU A 25 -5.67 -8.77 -5.42
N PRO A 26 -6.43 -8.77 -6.53
CA PRO A 26 -6.04 -9.45 -7.76
C PRO A 26 -4.64 -9.07 -8.20
N GLY A 27 -3.83 -10.07 -8.58
CA GLY A 27 -2.46 -9.83 -9.04
C GLY A 27 -2.37 -9.00 -10.32
N ARG A 28 -3.51 -8.68 -10.93
CA ARG A 28 -3.65 -7.85 -12.12
C ARG A 28 -4.28 -6.47 -11.84
N SER A 29 -4.32 -6.01 -10.59
CA SER A 29 -4.78 -4.66 -10.26
C SER A 29 -3.75 -3.58 -10.63
N THR A 30 -4.26 -2.37 -10.87
CA THR A 30 -3.46 -1.13 -10.89
C THR A 30 -3.87 -0.28 -9.71
N LEU A 31 -2.90 0.07 -8.86
CA LEU A 31 -3.10 0.94 -7.72
C LEU A 31 -2.79 2.38 -8.09
N VAL A 32 -3.51 3.34 -7.50
CA VAL A 32 -3.09 4.74 -7.48
C VAL A 32 -2.49 5.03 -6.11
N VAL A 33 -1.23 5.43 -6.09
CA VAL A 33 -0.41 5.59 -4.89
C VAL A 33 -0.05 7.06 -4.73
N ASP A 34 -0.16 7.60 -3.52
CA ASP A 34 0.20 8.98 -3.22
C ASP A 34 1.22 9.02 -2.06
N PRO A 35 2.49 9.39 -2.33
CA PRO A 35 3.53 9.46 -1.32
C PRO A 35 3.39 10.66 -0.37
N ASP A 36 2.51 11.62 -0.69
CA ASP A 36 2.27 12.79 0.16
C ASP A 36 1.08 12.56 1.12
N ARG A 37 0.55 11.33 1.18
CA ARG A 37 -0.58 10.92 2.02
C ARG A 37 -0.18 9.80 2.98
N PHE A 38 -0.66 9.91 4.22
CA PHE A 38 -0.47 8.88 5.23
C PHE A 38 -1.39 7.68 4.99
N ALA A 39 -0.85 6.48 5.18
CA ALA A 39 -1.63 5.26 5.20
C ALA A 39 -2.55 5.21 6.45
N SER A 40 -3.73 4.62 6.30
CA SER A 40 -4.72 4.50 7.36
C SER A 40 -5.13 3.04 7.59
N ALA A 41 -5.53 2.71 8.82
CA ALA A 41 -6.04 1.39 9.14
C ALA A 41 -7.27 1.06 8.28
N GLY A 42 -7.36 -0.19 7.81
CA GLY A 42 -8.34 -0.65 6.82
C GLY A 42 -8.00 -0.30 5.37
N GLY A 43 -6.94 0.47 5.12
CA GLY A 43 -6.46 0.81 3.79
C GLY A 43 -5.34 -0.10 3.29
N LEU A 44 -4.71 0.32 2.19
CA LEU A 44 -3.48 -0.29 1.67
C LEU A 44 -2.34 0.74 1.70
N ALA A 45 -1.11 0.26 1.83
CA ALA A 45 0.09 1.07 1.72
C ALA A 45 1.08 0.45 0.73
N VAL A 46 1.92 1.32 0.15
CA VAL A 46 3.13 0.93 -0.55
C VAL A 46 4.32 1.29 0.32
N ILE A 47 5.14 0.30 0.64
CA ILE A 47 6.39 0.45 1.37
C ILE A 47 7.54 0.36 0.38
N ARG A 48 8.44 1.35 0.42
CA ARG A 48 9.72 1.30 -0.28
C ARG A 48 10.70 0.46 0.53
N GLU A 49 11.28 -0.54 -0.12
CA GLU A 49 12.38 -1.33 0.40
C GLU A 49 13.61 -1.12 -0.48
N ASN A 50 14.80 -1.48 0.01
CA ASN A 50 16.07 -1.29 -0.71
C ASN A 50 16.07 -1.80 -2.17
N ALA A 51 15.29 -2.83 -2.48
CA ALA A 51 15.25 -3.48 -3.79
C ALA A 51 13.90 -3.34 -4.53
N GLY A 52 12.92 -2.59 -4.01
CA GLY A 52 11.63 -2.47 -4.68
C GLY A 52 10.50 -1.87 -3.86
N LEU A 53 9.28 -2.12 -4.31
CA LEU A 53 8.05 -1.67 -3.67
C LEU A 53 7.27 -2.89 -3.17
N ARG A 54 6.74 -2.78 -1.96
CA ARG A 54 5.87 -3.78 -1.35
C ARG A 54 4.49 -3.20 -1.09
N VAL A 55 3.46 -3.95 -1.43
CA VAL A 55 2.07 -3.58 -1.08
C VAL A 55 1.65 -4.36 0.14
N VAL A 56 1.05 -3.67 1.11
CA VAL A 56 0.55 -4.26 2.36
C VAL A 56 -0.89 -3.81 2.63
N SER A 57 -1.68 -4.68 3.26
CA SER A 57 -2.91 -4.25 3.94
C SER A 57 -2.55 -3.62 5.27
N VAL A 58 -3.23 -2.55 5.63
CA VAL A 58 -2.91 -1.75 6.80
C VAL A 58 -3.96 -2.01 7.88
N THR A 59 -3.52 -2.30 9.09
CA THR A 59 -4.37 -2.41 10.26
C THR A 59 -3.71 -1.75 11.46
N ALA A 60 -4.44 -1.64 12.57
CA ALA A 60 -3.91 -1.20 13.84
C ALA A 60 -4.04 -2.33 14.87
N ASP A 61 -3.04 -2.49 15.72
CA ASP A 61 -3.15 -3.37 16.88
C ASP A 61 -4.02 -2.73 17.98
N ARG A 62 -4.21 -3.46 19.09
CA ARG A 62 -5.02 -3.00 20.24
C ARG A 62 -4.45 -1.75 20.94
N HIS A 63 -3.22 -1.37 20.65
CA HIS A 63 -2.54 -0.20 21.19
C HIS A 63 -2.48 0.95 20.16
N GLY A 64 -3.10 0.79 19.00
CA GLY A 64 -3.13 1.78 17.92
C GLY A 64 -1.87 1.78 17.05
N ARG A 65 -0.98 0.79 17.21
CA ARG A 65 0.24 0.67 16.41
C ARG A 65 -0.10 0.18 15.01
N MET A 66 0.43 0.86 13.99
CA MET A 66 0.14 0.54 12.59
C MET A 66 0.97 -0.66 12.12
N LEU A 67 0.27 -1.66 11.58
CA LEU A 67 0.83 -2.89 11.05
C LEU A 67 0.47 -3.04 9.56
N GLY A 68 1.42 -3.56 8.80
CA GLY A 68 1.29 -3.88 7.38
C GLY A 68 1.40 -5.38 7.15
N TYR A 69 0.41 -5.99 6.49
CA TYR A 69 0.39 -7.42 6.18
C TYR A 69 0.50 -7.67 4.68
N SER A 70 1.25 -8.71 4.32
CA SER A 70 1.26 -9.28 2.96
C SER A 70 1.14 -10.79 3.06
N GLU A 71 0.47 -11.43 2.08
CA GLU A 71 0.31 -12.88 2.04
C GLU A 71 1.33 -13.55 1.12
N ASN A 72 1.80 -12.84 0.08
CA ASN A 72 2.68 -13.41 -0.94
C ASN A 72 3.86 -12.47 -1.27
N PRO A 73 4.98 -12.57 -0.53
CA PRO A 73 5.26 -13.49 0.57
C PRO A 73 4.53 -13.12 1.87
N ASP A 74 4.34 -14.10 2.75
CA ASP A 74 3.75 -13.93 4.09
C ASP A 74 4.69 -13.12 4.98
N LEU A 75 4.19 -12.04 5.54
CA LEU A 75 4.91 -11.14 6.42
C LEU A 75 4.00 -10.16 7.16
N GLU A 76 4.57 -9.64 8.24
CA GLU A 76 4.07 -8.52 9.01
C GLU A 76 5.17 -7.45 9.14
N ILE A 77 4.82 -6.19 8.93
CA ILE A 77 5.71 -5.03 9.08
C ILE A 77 5.10 -4.07 10.08
N VAL A 78 5.91 -3.55 10.99
CA VAL A 78 5.49 -2.42 11.82
C VAL A 78 5.72 -1.12 11.06
N ILE A 79 4.64 -0.52 10.55
CA ILE A 79 4.69 0.71 9.76
C ILE A 79 5.26 1.88 10.57
N ASP A 80 4.90 1.99 11.85
CA ASP A 80 5.36 3.08 12.73
C ASP A 80 6.88 3.10 12.98
N THR A 81 7.60 2.05 12.58
CA THR A 81 9.07 1.99 12.70
C THR A 81 9.81 2.36 11.42
N LEU A 82 9.08 2.61 10.33
CA LEU A 82 9.65 2.99 9.04
C LEU A 82 9.85 4.49 8.95
N ASP A 83 10.75 4.93 8.05
CA ASP A 83 10.79 6.33 7.64
C ASP A 83 9.46 6.68 6.94
N PRO A 84 8.75 7.74 7.36
CA PRO A 84 7.53 8.17 6.66
C PRO A 84 7.73 8.42 5.15
N ALA A 85 8.94 8.78 4.72
CA ALA A 85 9.28 8.95 3.30
C ALA A 85 9.23 7.63 2.49
N ASP A 86 9.30 6.49 3.17
CA ASP A 86 9.24 5.16 2.58
C ASP A 86 7.83 4.55 2.61
N VAL A 87 6.83 5.26 3.14
CA VAL A 87 5.45 4.78 3.24
C VAL A 87 4.51 5.69 2.47
N ALA A 88 3.80 5.14 1.49
CA ALA A 88 2.83 5.86 0.67
C ALA A 88 1.43 5.24 0.78
N ALA A 89 0.39 6.06 0.84
CA ALA A 89 -0.98 5.58 0.85
C ALA A 89 -1.43 5.12 -0.56
N VAL A 90 -2.23 4.07 -0.61
CA VAL A 90 -2.97 3.70 -1.82
C VAL A 90 -4.35 4.37 -1.77
N LEU A 91 -4.64 5.20 -2.76
CA LEU A 91 -5.91 5.95 -2.84
C LEU A 91 -7.03 5.13 -3.50
N SER A 92 -6.68 4.30 -4.48
CA SER A 92 -7.63 3.45 -5.18
C SER A 92 -6.95 2.22 -5.78
N ALA A 93 -7.74 1.17 -6.00
CA ALA A 93 -7.37 -0.01 -6.76
C ALA A 93 -8.35 -0.17 -7.92
N VAL A 94 -7.81 -0.30 -9.13
CA VAL A 94 -8.58 -0.54 -10.34
C VAL A 94 -8.34 -1.98 -10.78
N PHE A 95 -9.44 -2.70 -11.01
CA PHE A 95 -9.47 -4.09 -11.43
C PHE A 95 -10.00 -4.14 -12.86
N GLU A 96 -9.16 -4.56 -13.80
CA GLU A 96 -9.56 -4.92 -15.17
C GLU A 96 -9.61 -6.45 -15.27
#